data_AF-C0ZM17-F1
#
_entry.id   AF-C0ZM17-F1
#
_cell.length_a   1.000
_cell.length_b   1.000
_cell.length_c   1.000
_cell.angle_alpha   90.00
_cell.angle_beta   90.00
_cell.angle_gamma   90.00
#
_symmetry.space_group_name_H-M   'P 1'
#
loop_
_entity.id
_entity.type
_entity.pdbx_description
1 polymer ?
#
loop_
_entity_poly.entity_id
_entity_poly.type
_entity_poly.pdbx_seq_one_letter_code
_entity_poly.pdbx_strand_id
1 'polypeptide(L)'
;MLQRGLFRRLSTGEPVGPWVGRFAYPFRWRYNVLNAADYFREASLSYGNEPDPRMADAIEMIRVARASDGTWLQAGRQPGRVWFEVDTEAGEPSKWLTLSGIRVLAWWDQSSPLGSA
;
A
#
# COMPACT_ATOMS: atom_id res chain seq x y z
N MET A 1 -3.45 -13.00 -7.99
CA MET A 1 -2.70 -11.71 -7.93
C MET A 1 -1.25 -11.88 -7.49
N LEU A 2 -0.97 -12.72 -6.49
CA LEU A 2 0.37 -12.85 -5.89
C LEU A 2 1.46 -13.35 -6.85
N GLN A 3 1.14 -14.21 -7.83
CA GLN A 3 2.09 -14.59 -8.89
C GLN A 3 2.61 -13.38 -9.70
N ARG A 4 1.90 -12.25 -9.65
CA ARG A 4 2.26 -11.01 -10.33
C ARG A 4 2.83 -9.95 -9.37
N GLY A 5 3.24 -10.33 -8.16
CA GLY A 5 3.74 -9.39 -7.15
C GLY A 5 2.76 -8.26 -6.83
N LEU A 6 1.44 -8.53 -6.88
CA LEU A 6 0.32 -7.60 -6.75
C LEU A 6 0.14 -6.58 -7.89
N PHE A 7 1.21 -6.01 -8.44
CA PHE A 7 1.10 -4.86 -9.35
C PHE A 7 1.56 -5.11 -10.78
N ARG A 8 2.07 -6.30 -11.12
CA ARG A 8 2.63 -6.57 -12.46
C ARG A 8 1.66 -7.28 -13.40
N ARG A 9 1.96 -7.23 -14.69
CA ARG A 9 1.35 -8.09 -15.71
C ARG A 9 2.10 -9.43 -15.73
N LEU A 10 1.36 -10.53 -15.88
CA LEU A 10 2.00 -11.86 -15.97
C LEU A 10 2.82 -12.02 -17.25
N SER A 11 2.36 -11.42 -18.34
CA SER A 11 2.98 -11.56 -19.66
C SER A 11 4.29 -10.80 -19.82
N THR A 12 4.43 -9.64 -19.16
CA THR A 12 5.58 -8.74 -19.36
C THR A 12 6.41 -8.50 -18.11
N GLY A 13 5.91 -8.81 -16.91
CA GLY A 13 6.58 -8.45 -15.65
C GLY A 13 6.50 -6.95 -15.31
N GLU A 14 6.05 -6.11 -16.25
CA GLU A 14 5.89 -4.67 -16.05
C GLU A 14 4.68 -4.32 -15.15
N PRO A 15 4.68 -3.15 -14.49
CA PRO A 15 3.51 -2.64 -13.79
C PRO A 15 2.23 -2.65 -14.66
N VAL A 16 1.09 -3.03 -14.07
CA VAL A 16 -0.20 -3.07 -14.78
C VAL A 16 -0.65 -1.68 -15.26
N GLY A 17 -0.17 -0.62 -14.58
CA GLY A 17 -0.33 0.77 -14.99
C GLY A 17 0.45 1.74 -14.10
N PRO A 18 0.59 3.01 -14.53
CA PRO A 18 1.36 4.04 -13.82
C PRO A 18 0.77 4.49 -12.48
N TRP A 19 -0.41 4.00 -12.12
CA TRP A 19 -1.12 4.36 -10.89
C TRP A 19 -0.82 3.44 -9.71
N VAL A 20 -0.13 2.31 -9.90
CA VAL A 20 0.06 1.30 -8.85
C VAL A 20 0.74 1.85 -7.59
N GLY A 21 1.71 2.76 -7.76
CA GLY A 21 2.39 3.45 -6.66
C GLY A 21 1.83 4.83 -6.32
N ARG A 22 0.69 5.23 -6.90
CA ARG A 22 0.04 6.51 -6.58
C ARG A 22 -0.89 6.33 -5.40
N PHE A 23 -0.35 6.45 -4.19
CA PHE A 23 -1.11 6.25 -2.96
C PHE A 23 -2.05 7.42 -2.70
N ALA A 24 -3.34 7.13 -2.72
CA ALA A 24 -4.37 8.13 -2.55
C ALA A 24 -5.49 7.59 -1.67
N TYR A 25 -5.93 8.42 -0.74
CA TYR A 25 -7.08 8.16 0.12
C TYR A 25 -8.17 9.22 -0.13
N PRO A 26 -9.46 8.87 -0.13
CA PRO A 26 -10.05 7.54 0.10
C PRO A 26 -9.74 6.50 -0.99
N PHE A 27 -9.63 5.24 -0.59
CA PHE A 27 -9.53 4.11 -1.53
C PHE A 27 -10.85 3.94 -2.29
N ARG A 28 -10.90 4.40 -3.53
CA ARG A 28 -12.06 4.26 -4.43
C ARG A 28 -11.78 3.19 -5.50
N TRP A 29 -12.30 3.42 -6.71
CA TRP A 29 -12.19 2.50 -7.84
C TRP A 29 -10.75 2.31 -8.36
N ARG A 30 -9.84 3.25 -8.10
CA ARG A 30 -8.47 3.16 -8.61
C ARG A 30 -7.65 2.22 -7.74
N TYR A 31 -7.10 1.18 -8.37
CA TYR A 31 -6.14 0.29 -7.73
C TYR A 31 -4.90 1.06 -7.26
N ASN A 32 -4.42 0.75 -6.05
CA ASN A 32 -3.09 1.11 -5.59
C ASN A 32 -2.54 -0.03 -4.73
N VAL A 33 -1.22 -0.15 -4.67
CA VAL A 33 -0.54 -1.26 -4.00
C VAL A 33 -0.75 -1.26 -2.49
N LEU A 34 -0.81 -0.08 -1.86
CA LEU A 34 -1.00 0.03 -0.41
C LEU A 34 -2.34 -0.54 0.05
N ASN A 35 -3.44 -0.21 -0.65
CA ASN A 35 -4.77 -0.76 -0.36
C ASN A 35 -4.79 -2.28 -0.54
N ALA A 36 -4.16 -2.79 -1.61
CA ALA A 36 -4.07 -4.22 -1.83
C ALA A 36 -3.26 -4.94 -0.73
N ALA A 37 -2.13 -4.36 -0.31
CA ALA A 37 -1.31 -4.91 0.76
C ALA A 37 -2.05 -4.90 2.10
N ASP A 38 -2.81 -3.84 2.41
CA ASP A 38 -3.62 -3.76 3.63
C ASP A 38 -4.71 -4.83 3.66
N TYR A 39 -5.36 -5.12 2.52
CA TYR A 39 -6.28 -6.25 2.40
C TYR A 39 -5.59 -7.60 2.69
N PHE A 40 -4.42 -7.85 2.11
CA PHE A 40 -3.68 -9.09 2.36
C PHE A 40 -3.22 -9.22 3.81
N ARG A 41 -2.85 -8.11 4.46
CA ARG A 41 -2.60 -8.06 5.91
C ARG A 41 -3.82 -8.52 6.69
N GLU A 42 -5.00 -7.97 6.42
CA GLU A 42 -6.23 -8.33 7.14
C GLU A 42 -6.63 -9.79 6.93
N ALA A 43 -6.49 -10.28 5.70
CA ALA A 43 -6.72 -11.69 5.40
C ALA A 43 -5.72 -12.59 6.13
N SER A 44 -4.42 -12.28 6.08
CA SER A 44 -3.36 -13.03 6.78
C SER A 44 -3.64 -13.12 8.28
N LEU A 45 -3.97 -12.00 8.94
CA LEU A 45 -4.29 -11.97 10.36
C LEU A 45 -5.56 -12.76 10.70
N SER A 46 -6.56 -12.76 9.82
CA SER A 46 -7.82 -13.48 10.01
C SER A 46 -7.66 -15.00 9.85
N TYR A 47 -6.78 -15.43 8.95
CA TYR A 47 -6.53 -16.85 8.68
C TYR A 47 -5.31 -17.42 9.43
N GLY A 48 -4.54 -16.59 10.13
CA GLY A 48 -3.33 -17.00 10.86
C GLY A 48 -2.17 -17.40 9.93
N ASN A 49 -2.13 -16.86 8.72
CA ASN A 49 -1.11 -17.19 7.72
C ASN A 49 0.01 -16.14 7.74
N GLU A 50 1.25 -16.56 7.48
CA GLU A 50 2.35 -15.62 7.26
C GLU A 50 2.15 -14.76 5.99
N PRO A 51 2.74 -13.56 5.91
CA PRO A 51 2.78 -12.77 4.70
C PRO A 51 3.40 -13.55 3.53
N ASP A 52 2.79 -13.44 2.36
CA ASP A 52 3.29 -14.13 1.18
C ASP A 52 4.56 -13.46 0.65
N PRO A 53 5.71 -14.16 0.56
CA PRO A 53 6.97 -13.60 0.08
C PRO A 53 6.90 -12.94 -1.30
N ARG A 54 5.94 -13.34 -2.14
CA ARG A 54 5.73 -12.75 -3.48
C ARG A 54 5.28 -11.29 -3.41
N MET A 55 4.89 -10.78 -2.24
CA MET A 55 4.55 -9.37 -2.03
C MET A 55 5.78 -8.49 -1.78
N ALA A 56 7.00 -9.03 -1.65
CA ALA A 56 8.18 -8.27 -1.23
C ALA A 56 8.40 -6.97 -2.04
N ASP A 57 8.33 -7.02 -3.37
CA ASP A 57 8.51 -5.83 -4.21
C ASP A 57 7.40 -4.78 -4.04
N ALA A 58 6.18 -5.24 -3.75
CA ALA A 58 5.06 -4.35 -3.45
C ALA A 58 5.24 -3.66 -2.09
N ILE A 59 5.77 -4.40 -1.10
CA ILE A 59 6.09 -3.85 0.22
C ILE A 59 7.25 -2.84 0.11
N GLU A 60 8.27 -3.13 -0.69
CA GLU A 60 9.37 -2.21 -0.90
C GLU A 60 8.90 -0.91 -1.58
N MET A 61 7.97 -1.00 -2.54
CA MET A 61 7.33 0.19 -3.12
C MET A 61 6.62 1.04 -2.06
N ILE A 62 5.97 0.42 -1.08
CA ILE A 62 5.34 1.13 0.05
C ILE A 62 6.41 1.76 0.96
N ARG A 63 7.49 1.02 1.25
CA ARG A 63 8.57 1.46 2.13
C ARG A 63 9.32 2.67 1.56
N VAL A 64 9.68 2.63 0.28
CA VAL A 64 10.37 3.74 -0.41
C VAL A 64 9.49 5.00 -0.49
N ALA A 65 8.17 4.85 -0.54
CA ALA A 65 7.26 5.99 -0.55
C ALA A 65 7.10 6.68 0.82
N ARG A 66 7.66 6.11 1.89
CA ARG A 66 7.65 6.71 3.22
C ARG A 66 8.57 7.93 3.23
N ALA A 67 8.01 9.09 3.57
CA ALA A 67 8.78 10.31 3.76
C ALA A 67 9.73 10.20 4.96
N SER A 68 10.71 11.11 5.04
CA SER A 68 11.72 11.13 6.11
C SER A 68 11.14 11.34 7.51
N ASP A 69 9.98 12.01 7.60
CA ASP A 69 9.22 12.19 8.84
C ASP A 69 8.37 10.95 9.21
N GLY A 70 8.45 9.91 8.40
CA GLY A 70 7.75 8.65 8.59
C GLY A 70 6.31 8.62 8.08
N THR A 71 5.85 9.68 7.40
CA THR A 71 4.49 9.78 6.84
C THR A 71 4.44 9.37 5.36
N TRP A 72 3.23 9.27 4.81
CA TRP A 72 2.98 9.10 3.38
C TRP A 72 2.22 10.29 2.83
N LEU A 73 2.67 10.79 1.68
CA LEU A 73 2.04 11.92 1.01
C LEU A 73 0.83 11.47 0.20
N GLN A 74 -0.20 12.30 0.17
CA GLN A 74 -1.37 12.11 -0.66
C GLN A 74 -1.02 12.34 -2.14
N ALA A 75 -1.24 11.35 -3.01
CA ALA A 75 -0.99 11.48 -4.46
C ALA A 75 -2.10 12.24 -5.22
N GLY A 76 -3.20 12.55 -4.53
CA GLY A 76 -4.32 13.33 -5.04
C GLY A 76 -5.65 12.58 -4.97
N ARG A 77 -6.73 13.34 -4.98
CA ARG A 77 -8.07 12.81 -4.71
C ARG A 77 -8.73 12.28 -5.98
N GLN A 78 -9.42 11.15 -5.86
CA GLN A 78 -10.25 10.66 -6.96
C GLN A 78 -11.50 11.55 -7.09
N PRO A 79 -11.91 11.91 -8.33
CA PRO A 79 -13.05 12.79 -8.54
C PRO A 79 -14.36 12.15 -8.06
N GLY A 80 -15.33 13.00 -7.72
CA GLY A 80 -16.68 12.60 -7.33
C GLY A 80 -17.31 13.61 -6.38
N ARG A 81 -18.64 13.64 -6.30
CA ARG A 81 -19.34 14.48 -5.33
C ARG A 81 -19.09 13.98 -3.91
N VAL A 82 -18.68 14.90 -3.04
CA VAL A 82 -18.46 14.68 -1.61
C VAL A 82 -19.06 15.83 -0.83
N TRP A 83 -19.44 15.59 0.42
CA TRP A 83 -19.90 16.64 1.33
C TRP A 83 -18.73 17.46 1.88
N PHE A 84 -17.60 16.80 2.13
CA PHE A 84 -16.33 17.40 2.53
C PHE A 84 -15.19 16.46 2.15
N GLU A 85 -13.98 17.00 2.11
CA GLU A 85 -12.77 16.25 1.82
C GLU A 85 -12.30 15.52 3.08
N VAL A 86 -12.09 14.21 2.97
CA VAL A 86 -11.78 13.34 4.12
C VAL A 86 -10.31 13.42 4.53
N ASP A 87 -9.44 13.78 3.60
CA ASP A 87 -8.00 13.77 3.77
C ASP A 87 -7.35 14.99 3.11
N THR A 88 -6.04 15.13 3.27
CA THR A 88 -5.27 16.29 2.81
C THR A 88 -5.20 16.41 1.28
N GLU A 89 -4.64 17.53 0.80
CA GLU A 89 -4.43 17.78 -0.63
C GLU A 89 -3.23 17.00 -1.17
N ALA A 90 -3.06 16.98 -2.49
CA ALA A 90 -1.93 16.30 -3.10
C ALA A 90 -0.60 16.91 -2.64
N GLY A 91 0.36 16.07 -2.26
CA GLY A 91 1.67 16.48 -1.76
C GLY A 91 1.74 16.69 -0.25
N GLU A 92 0.61 16.73 0.44
CA GLU A 92 0.56 16.88 1.91
C GLU A 92 0.60 15.51 2.61
N PRO A 93 1.17 15.42 3.83
CA PRO A 93 1.10 14.22 4.65
C PRO A 93 -0.35 13.77 4.89
N SER A 94 -0.65 12.51 4.59
CA SER A 94 -1.96 11.89 4.80
C SER A 94 -1.97 11.06 6.07
N LYS A 95 -2.92 11.33 6.97
CA LYS A 95 -3.10 10.52 8.19
C LYS A 95 -3.53 9.10 7.86
N TRP A 96 -4.41 8.94 6.87
CA TRP A 96 -4.97 7.65 6.49
C TRP A 96 -3.97 6.77 5.75
N LEU A 97 -3.22 7.32 4.81
CA LEU A 97 -2.16 6.58 4.13
C LEU A 97 -1.04 6.22 5.11
N THR A 98 -0.70 7.13 6.03
CA THR A 98 0.28 6.85 7.08
C THR A 98 -0.17 5.70 7.99
N LEU A 99 -1.44 5.68 8.41
CA LEU A 99 -2.00 4.57 9.18
C LEU A 99 -1.87 3.24 8.43
N SER A 100 -2.32 3.16 7.18
CA SER A 100 -2.23 1.93 6.38
C SER A 100 -0.77 1.53 6.14
N GLY A 101 0.10 2.49 5.81
CA GLY A 101 1.53 2.26 5.57
C GLY A 101 2.23 1.65 6.80
N ILE A 102 2.03 2.25 7.97
CA ILE A 102 2.60 1.75 9.23
C ILE A 102 2.09 0.34 9.54
N ARG A 103 0.79 0.09 9.43
CA ARG A 103 0.20 -1.24 9.72
C ARG A 103 0.73 -2.32 8.79
N VAL A 104 0.85 -2.02 7.50
CA VAL A 104 1.37 -2.96 6.50
C VAL A 104 2.85 -3.25 6.74
N LEU A 105 3.68 -2.23 6.94
CA LEU A 105 5.11 -2.45 7.16
C LEU A 105 5.38 -3.17 8.49
N ALA A 106 4.69 -2.79 9.57
CA ALA A 106 4.84 -3.44 10.86
C ALA A 106 4.46 -4.92 10.81
N TRP A 107 3.35 -5.27 10.13
CA TRP A 107 2.95 -6.66 9.91
C TRP A 107 3.98 -7.44 9.10
N TRP A 108 4.46 -6.86 8.00
CA TRP A 108 5.45 -7.53 7.16
C TRP A 108 6.77 -7.77 7.90
N ASP A 109 7.25 -6.78 8.67
CA ASP A 109 8.54 -6.84 9.35
C ASP A 109 8.52 -7.79 10.55
N GLN A 110 7.40 -7.91 11.27
CA GLN A 110 7.24 -8.86 12.38
C GLN A 110 7.27 -10.33 11.94
N SER A 111 6.82 -10.59 10.72
CA SER A 111 6.78 -11.93 10.11
C SER A 111 8.04 -12.27 9.32
N SER A 112 8.89 -11.29 9.03
CA SER A 112 10.16 -11.55 8.36
C SER A 112 11.18 -12.10 9.38
N PRO A 113 11.84 -13.24 9.14
CA PRO A 113 12.81 -13.82 10.08
C PRO A 113 14.05 -12.94 10.35
N LEU A 114 14.17 -11.79 9.66
CA LEU A 114 15.20 -10.77 9.89
C LEU A 114 14.78 -9.68 10.91
N GLY A 115 13.55 -9.72 11.43
CA GLY A 115 12.99 -8.73 12.37
C GLY A 115 13.39 -8.90 13.84
N SER A 116 14.38 -9.74 14.14
CA SER A 116 14.97 -9.88 15.48
C SER A 116 16.45 -9.49 15.46
N ALA A 117 16.70 -8.19 15.57
CA ALA A 117 18.00 -7.62 15.92
C ALA A 117 17.78 -6.38 16.78
#